data_AF-A0A0B7BIL3-F1
#
_entry.id   AF-A0A0B7BIL3-F1
#
_cell.length_a   1.000
_cell.length_b   1.000
_cell.length_c   1.000
_cell.angle_alpha   90.00
_cell.angle_beta   90.00
_cell.angle_gamma   90.00
#
_symmetry.space_group_name_H-M   'P 1'
#
loop_
_entity.id
_entity.type
_entity.pdbx_description
1 polymer ?
#
loop_
_entity_poly.entity_id
_entity_poly.type
_entity_poly.pdbx_seq_one_letter_code
_entity_poly.pdbx_strand_id
1 'polypeptide(L)'
;PNYRKQFKVEELRNQEVRDRFAVAVSNKYQALEQLVDDMNIEEHWQQIKNIWKDTCSEVLGEKERKNKDWITTDTLSLIKERKSRKADLNRCKTRGAKAKAHKVYGEANKKVKQNIRRDKIKYIEELAGEAEEAAEKGNMRDLYN
;
A
#
# COMPACT_ATOMS: atom_id res chain seq x y z
N PRO A 1 -2.49 9.25 6.17
CA PRO A 1 -3.13 8.91 4.88
C PRO A 1 -4.11 7.76 5.11
N ASN A 2 -5.38 7.97 4.77
CA ASN A 2 -6.40 6.94 4.94
C ASN A 2 -6.38 6.06 3.70
N TYR A 3 -5.66 4.93 3.78
CA TYR A 3 -5.54 4.03 2.66
C TYR A 3 -6.67 3.01 2.72
N ARG A 4 -7.40 2.84 1.61
CA ARG A 4 -8.33 1.72 1.46
C ARG A 4 -7.51 0.42 1.46
N LYS A 5 -7.80 -0.46 2.43
CA LYS A 5 -7.25 -1.82 2.48
C LYS A 5 -7.60 -2.57 1.19
N GLN A 6 -6.63 -3.31 0.68
CA GLN A 6 -6.80 -4.16 -0.50
C GLN A 6 -6.59 -5.61 -0.07
N PHE A 7 -7.39 -6.53 -0.60
CA PHE A 7 -7.29 -7.96 -0.31
C PHE A 7 -6.67 -8.69 -1.50
N LYS A 8 -6.15 -9.90 -1.28
CA LYS A 8 -5.61 -10.74 -2.35
C LYS A 8 -6.76 -11.44 -3.11
N VAL A 9 -7.51 -10.65 -3.89
CA VAL A 9 -8.65 -11.14 -4.68
C VAL A 9 -8.23 -12.22 -5.70
N GLU A 10 -6.97 -12.23 -6.11
CA GLU A 10 -6.44 -13.27 -7.01
C GLU A 10 -6.51 -14.69 -6.42
N GLU A 11 -6.51 -14.82 -5.10
CA GLU A 11 -6.66 -16.13 -4.42
C GLU A 11 -8.03 -16.76 -4.71
N LEU A 12 -9.05 -15.95 -5.00
CA LEU A 12 -10.37 -16.42 -5.44
C LEU A 12 -10.33 -17.08 -6.83
N ARG A 13 -9.20 -17.11 -7.54
CA ARG A 13 -9.08 -17.96 -8.74
C ARG A 13 -9.03 -19.44 -8.38
N ASN A 14 -8.51 -19.78 -7.20
CA ASN A 14 -8.49 -21.14 -6.69
C ASN A 14 -9.89 -21.56 -6.20
N GLN A 15 -10.39 -22.68 -6.73
CA GLN A 15 -11.71 -23.22 -6.39
C GLN A 15 -11.83 -23.50 -4.88
N GLU A 16 -10.81 -24.08 -4.26
CA GLU A 16 -10.83 -24.42 -2.84
C GLU A 16 -10.94 -23.18 -1.94
N VAL A 17 -10.26 -22.09 -2.33
CA VAL A 17 -10.31 -20.81 -1.61
C VAL A 17 -11.67 -20.15 -1.77
N ARG A 18 -12.29 -20.22 -2.96
CA ARG A 18 -13.66 -19.75 -3.18
C ARG A 18 -14.67 -20.48 -2.33
N ASP A 19 -14.57 -21.80 -2.27
CA ASP A 19 -15.53 -22.63 -1.51
C ASP A 19 -15.40 -22.35 -0.02
N ARG A 20 -14.16 -22.26 0.49
CA ARG A 20 -13.91 -21.81 1.87
C ARG A 20 -14.45 -20.42 2.15
N PHE A 21 -14.24 -19.47 1.23
CA PHE A 21 -14.76 -18.11 1.35
C PHE A 21 -16.29 -18.08 1.40
N ALA A 22 -16.96 -18.81 0.49
CA ALA A 22 -18.41 -18.88 0.43
C ALA A 22 -19.01 -19.46 1.72
N VAL A 23 -18.45 -20.56 2.22
CA VAL A 23 -18.87 -21.18 3.49
C VAL A 23 -18.67 -20.22 4.67
N ALA A 24 -17.52 -19.55 4.74
CA ALA A 24 -17.23 -18.60 5.82
C ALA A 24 -18.21 -17.40 5.83
N VAL A 25 -18.57 -16.87 4.65
CA VAL A 25 -19.58 -15.80 4.54
C VAL A 25 -20.95 -16.33 4.94
N SER A 26 -21.39 -17.48 4.42
CA SER A 26 -22.70 -18.06 4.72
C SER A 26 -22.88 -18.33 6.21
N ASN A 27 -21.87 -18.92 6.87
CA ASN A 27 -21.93 -19.20 8.31
C ASN A 27 -22.08 -17.92 9.14
N LYS A 28 -21.30 -16.87 8.82
CA LYS A 28 -21.37 -15.58 9.52
C LYS A 28 -22.68 -14.84 9.26
N TYR A 29 -23.23 -14.97 8.05
CA TYR A 29 -24.52 -14.36 7.71
C TYR A 29 -25.69 -15.05 8.42
N GLN A 30 -25.70 -16.39 8.48
CA GLN A 30 -26.70 -17.14 9.25
C GLN A 30 -26.69 -16.77 10.74
N ALA A 31 -25.50 -16.59 11.32
CA ALA A 31 -25.37 -16.10 12.69
C ALA A 31 -25.91 -14.67 12.86
N LEU A 32 -25.78 -13.82 11.83
CA LEU A 32 -26.34 -12.47 11.84
C LEU A 32 -27.87 -12.49 11.76
N GLU A 33 -28.46 -13.32 10.88
CA GLU A 33 -29.91 -13.46 10.72
C GLU A 33 -30.63 -13.83 12.03
N GLN A 34 -30.00 -14.66 12.87
CA GLN A 34 -30.54 -15.03 14.19
C GLN A 34 -30.59 -13.87 15.19
N LEU A 35 -29.90 -12.76 14.91
CA LEU A 35 -29.81 -11.58 15.77
C LEU A 35 -30.58 -10.37 15.19
N VAL A 36 -31.26 -10.55 14.03
CA VAL A 36 -31.88 -9.44 13.28
C VAL A 36 -33.02 -8.76 14.02
N ASP A 37 -33.78 -9.49 14.84
CA ASP A 37 -34.99 -8.97 15.51
C ASP A 37 -34.68 -7.84 16.52
N ASP A 38 -33.44 -7.74 16.99
CA ASP A 38 -33.00 -6.77 18.01
C ASP A 38 -32.19 -5.58 17.45
N MET A 39 -31.92 -5.53 16.13
CA MET A 39 -31.02 -4.54 15.53
C MET A 39 -31.74 -3.47 14.68
N ASN A 40 -31.26 -2.23 14.74
CA ASN A 40 -31.66 -1.20 13.80
C ASN A 40 -31.02 -1.46 12.41
N ILE A 41 -31.67 -0.99 11.34
CA ILE A 41 -31.24 -1.14 9.94
C ILE A 41 -29.79 -0.66 9.72
N GLU A 42 -29.38 0.44 10.36
CA GLU A 42 -28.01 0.96 10.25
C GLU A 42 -26.98 0.02 10.89
N GLU A 43 -27.32 -0.53 12.06
CA GLU A 43 -26.46 -1.49 12.78
C GLU A 43 -26.34 -2.78 11.98
N HIS A 44 -27.45 -3.27 11.44
CA HIS A 44 -27.48 -4.43 10.57
C HIS A 44 -26.60 -4.22 9.31
N TRP A 45 -26.70 -3.08 8.64
CA TRP A 45 -25.85 -2.76 7.50
C TRP A 45 -24.36 -2.70 7.87
N GLN A 46 -24.05 -2.13 9.03
CA GLN A 46 -22.69 -2.05 9.53
C GLN A 46 -22.12 -3.44 9.86
N GLN A 47 -22.94 -4.34 10.39
CA GLN A 47 -22.57 -5.74 10.65
C GLN A 47 -22.28 -6.50 9.35
N ILE A 48 -23.15 -6.41 8.34
CA ILE A 48 -22.90 -7.02 7.03
C ILE A 48 -21.57 -6.55 6.47
N LYS A 49 -21.32 -5.24 6.50
CA LYS A 49 -20.07 -4.66 6.00
C LYS A 49 -18.84 -5.18 6.75
N ASN A 50 -18.97 -5.45 8.05
CA ASN A 50 -17.90 -6.01 8.87
C ASN A 50 -17.67 -7.48 8.54
N ILE A 51 -18.72 -8.31 8.45
CA ILE A 51 -18.63 -9.72 8.05
C ILE A 51 -17.86 -9.87 6.73
N TRP A 52 -18.19 -9.04 5.73
CA TRP A 52 -17.49 -9.05 4.45
C TRP A 52 -16.01 -8.69 4.61
N LYS A 53 -15.67 -7.67 5.39
CA LYS A 53 -14.27 -7.27 5.62
C LYS A 53 -13.48 -8.33 6.39
N ASP A 54 -14.09 -8.92 7.40
CA ASP A 54 -13.47 -9.90 8.28
C ASP A 54 -13.22 -11.18 7.50
N THR A 55 -14.19 -11.65 6.72
CA THR A 55 -14.03 -12.84 5.88
C THR A 55 -13.02 -12.61 4.76
N CYS A 56 -13.00 -11.42 4.15
CA CYS A 56 -11.91 -11.06 3.22
C CYS A 56 -10.54 -11.09 3.90
N SER A 57 -10.44 -10.60 5.14
CA SER A 57 -9.17 -10.56 5.89
C SER A 57 -8.71 -11.96 6.32
N GLU A 58 -9.64 -12.81 6.74
CA GLU A 58 -9.38 -14.17 7.23
C GLU A 58 -9.01 -15.14 6.10
N VAL A 59 -9.75 -15.12 4.99
CA VAL A 59 -9.60 -16.11 3.91
C VAL A 59 -8.64 -15.65 2.83
N LEU A 60 -8.70 -14.37 2.42
CA LEU A 60 -7.86 -13.84 1.34
C LEU A 60 -6.58 -13.19 1.86
N GLY A 61 -6.60 -12.70 3.10
CA GLY A 61 -5.52 -11.90 3.65
C GLY A 61 -5.42 -10.51 3.01
N GLU A 62 -4.71 -9.63 3.71
CA GLU A 62 -4.43 -8.29 3.21
C GLU A 62 -3.33 -8.34 2.14
N LYS A 63 -3.51 -7.56 1.08
CA LYS A 63 -2.48 -7.37 0.06
C LYS A 63 -1.43 -6.42 0.63
N GLU A 64 -0.25 -6.98 0.91
CA GLU A 64 0.90 -6.18 1.32
C GLU A 64 1.25 -5.19 0.22
N ARG A 65 1.36 -3.92 0.62
CA ARG A 65 1.90 -2.89 -0.26
C ARG A 65 3.41 -2.93 -0.18
N LYS A 66 4.01 -3.57 -1.17
CA LYS A 66 5.43 -3.42 -1.42
C LYS A 66 5.66 -2.03 -2.01
N ASN A 67 6.66 -1.33 -1.48
CA ASN A 67 7.19 -0.18 -2.20
C ASN A 67 7.85 -0.68 -3.48
N LYS A 68 8.08 0.21 -4.44
CA LYS A 68 8.85 -0.19 -5.62
C LYS A 68 10.23 -0.63 -5.17
N ASP A 69 10.73 -1.73 -5.74
CA ASP A 69 11.94 -2.40 -5.26
C ASP A 69 13.18 -1.49 -5.32
N TRP A 70 13.19 -0.52 -6.24
CA TRP A 70 14.26 0.48 -6.36
C TRP A 70 14.24 1.59 -5.32
N ILE A 71 13.17 1.76 -4.52
CA ILE A 71 13.11 2.84 -3.52
C ILE A 71 13.82 2.37 -2.25
N THR A 72 14.91 3.05 -1.89
CA THR A 72 15.68 2.74 -0.69
C THR A 72 14.94 3.10 0.61
N THR A 73 15.32 2.43 1.70
CA THR A 73 14.82 2.73 3.06
C THR A 73 15.11 4.17 3.48
N ASP A 74 16.26 4.70 3.07
CA ASP A 74 16.66 6.08 3.32
C ASP A 74 15.71 7.08 2.65
N THR A 75 15.38 6.84 1.37
CA THR A 75 14.37 7.63 0.65
C THR A 75 13.01 7.56 1.32
N LEU A 76 12.61 6.39 1.82
CA LEU A 76 11.35 6.24 2.59
C LEU A 76 11.36 7.07 3.87
N SER A 77 12.49 7.12 4.59
CA SER A 77 12.66 7.96 5.78
C SER A 77 12.50 9.44 5.44
N LEU A 78 13.16 9.91 4.37
CA LEU A 78 13.04 11.29 3.90
C LEU A 78 11.60 11.64 3.47
N ILE A 79 10.87 10.71 2.88
CA ILE A 79 9.45 10.90 2.54
C ILE A 79 8.61 11.08 3.81
N LYS A 80 8.88 10.30 4.87
CA LYS A 80 8.20 10.45 6.17
C LYS A 80 8.52 11.82 6.77
N GLU A 81 9.78 12.25 6.77
CA GLU A 81 10.17 13.57 7.26
C GLU A 81 9.46 14.69 6.49
N ARG A 82 9.49 14.65 5.14
CA ARG A 82 8.81 15.62 4.29
C ARG A 82 7.30 15.70 4.61
N LYS A 83 6.65 14.55 4.86
CA LYS A 83 5.23 14.51 5.26
C LYS A 83 5.01 15.21 6.61
N SER A 84 5.88 15.00 7.59
CA SER A 84 5.82 15.71 8.87
C SER A 84 5.93 17.22 8.67
N ARG A 85 6.95 17.68 7.93
CA ARG A 85 7.13 19.13 7.65
C ARG A 85 5.94 19.73 6.91
N LYS A 86 5.30 18.96 6.02
CA LYS A 86 4.07 19.38 5.33
C LYS A 86 2.90 19.52 6.30
N ALA A 87 2.77 18.61 7.25
CA ALA A 87 1.76 18.71 8.30
C ALA A 87 1.99 19.95 9.17
N ASP A 88 3.24 20.22 9.55
CA ASP A 88 3.60 21.43 10.33
C ASP A 88 3.22 22.70 9.57
N LEU A 89 3.55 22.76 8.28
CA LEU A 89 3.18 23.86 7.38
C LEU A 89 1.65 24.05 7.32
N ASN A 90 0.88 22.96 7.24
CA ASN A 90 -0.58 23.04 7.21
C ASN A 90 -1.17 23.51 8.55
N ARG A 91 -0.48 23.31 9.68
CA ARG A 91 -0.90 23.81 11.00
C ARG A 91 -0.58 25.29 11.23
N CYS A 92 0.33 25.89 10.46
CA CYS A 92 0.71 27.30 10.63
C CYS A 92 -0.45 28.25 10.27
N LYS A 93 -0.78 29.19 11.19
CA LYS A 93 -1.85 30.18 11.01
C LYS A 93 -1.38 31.56 10.56
N THR A 94 -0.17 31.98 10.95
CA THR A 94 0.36 33.33 10.64
C THR A 94 1.27 33.31 9.41
N ARG A 95 1.32 34.44 8.69
CA ARG A 95 2.14 34.59 7.47
C ARG A 95 3.62 34.33 7.70
N GLY A 96 4.18 34.84 8.81
CA GLY A 96 5.60 34.66 9.15
C GLY A 96 5.97 33.21 9.49
N ALA A 97 5.14 32.52 10.28
CA ALA A 97 5.35 31.10 10.59
C ALA A 97 5.23 30.24 9.33
N LYS A 98 4.24 30.53 8.48
CA LYS A 98 4.03 29.83 7.21
C LYS A 98 5.21 30.00 6.26
N ALA A 99 5.80 31.19 6.16
CA ALA A 99 6.99 31.43 5.34
C ALA A 99 8.20 30.59 5.80
N LYS A 100 8.45 30.53 7.12
CA LYS A 100 9.52 29.68 7.68
C LYS A 100 9.26 28.19 7.41
N ALA A 101 8.05 27.72 7.67
CA ALA A 101 7.66 26.32 7.43
C ALA A 101 7.73 25.94 5.93
N HIS A 102 7.42 26.87 5.03
CA HIS A 102 7.57 26.67 3.59
C HIS A 102 9.04 26.42 3.20
N LYS A 103 9.98 27.19 3.77
CA LYS A 103 11.41 26.99 3.51
C LYS A 103 11.87 25.60 3.94
N VAL A 104 11.53 25.20 5.17
CA VAL A 104 11.87 23.87 5.72
C VAL A 104 11.25 22.74 4.89
N TYR A 105 9.97 22.85 4.52
CA TYR A 105 9.33 21.88 3.63
C TYR A 105 10.01 21.83 2.25
N GLY A 106 10.40 22.98 1.70
CA GLY A 106 11.09 23.08 0.42
C GLY A 106 12.41 22.31 0.40
N GLU A 107 13.23 22.46 1.45
CA GLU A 107 14.48 21.73 1.63
C GLU A 107 14.26 20.22 1.72
N ALA A 108 13.31 19.78 2.56
CA ALA A 108 12.96 18.37 2.69
C ALA A 108 12.44 17.79 1.36
N ASN A 109 11.62 18.55 0.63
CA ASN A 109 11.10 18.14 -0.68
C ASN A 109 12.19 18.05 -1.75
N LYS A 110 13.19 18.95 -1.71
CA LYS A 110 14.36 18.88 -2.60
C LYS A 110 15.18 17.62 -2.35
N LYS A 111 15.46 17.31 -1.08
CA LYS A 111 16.19 16.08 -0.69
C LYS A 111 15.48 14.82 -1.16
N VAL A 112 14.16 14.72 -0.96
CA VAL A 112 13.35 13.59 -1.44
C VAL A 112 13.45 13.44 -2.97
N LYS A 113 13.30 14.54 -3.73
CA LYS A 113 13.40 14.49 -5.19
C LYS A 113 14.78 14.05 -5.69
N GLN A 114 15.85 14.51 -5.03
CA GLN A 114 17.22 14.12 -5.38
C GLN A 114 17.46 12.63 -5.11
N ASN A 115 17.05 12.14 -3.93
CA ASN A 115 17.24 10.74 -3.56
C ASN A 115 16.43 9.80 -4.45
N ILE A 116 15.15 10.12 -4.73
CA ILE A 116 14.32 9.33 -5.65
C ILE A 116 14.98 9.20 -7.03
N ARG A 117 15.61 10.28 -7.54
CA ARG A 117 16.32 10.23 -8.83
C ARG A 117 17.55 9.34 -8.76
N ARG A 118 18.36 9.49 -7.71
CA ARG A 118 19.56 8.68 -7.49
C ARG A 118 19.23 7.19 -7.37
N ASP A 119 18.24 6.86 -6.54
CA ASP A 119 17.76 5.49 -6.36
C ASP A 119 17.31 4.87 -7.68
N LYS A 120 16.55 5.63 -8.49
CA LYS A 120 16.10 5.18 -9.80
C LYS A 120 17.25 4.99 -10.79
N ILE A 121 18.21 5.90 -10.82
CA ILE A 121 19.38 5.80 -11.71
C ILE A 121 20.17 4.55 -11.35
N LYS A 122 20.50 4.37 -10.07
CA LYS A 122 21.24 3.21 -9.58
C LYS A 122 20.56 1.89 -9.98
N TYR A 123 19.24 1.80 -9.80
CA TYR A 123 18.49 0.61 -10.19
C TYR A 123 18.53 0.33 -11.70
N ILE A 124 18.48 1.38 -12.54
CA ILE A 124 18.57 1.21 -14.00
C ILE A 124 19.98 0.78 -14.41
N GLU A 125 21.02 1.34 -13.77
CA GLU A 125 22.41 0.97 -14.01
C GLU A 125 22.68 -0.49 -13.60
N GLU A 126 22.18 -0.93 -12.45
CA GLU A 126 22.27 -2.33 -12.01
C GLU A 126 21.56 -3.27 -12.99
N LEU A 127 20.34 -2.94 -13.41
CA LEU A 127 19.59 -3.74 -14.38
C LEU A 127 20.28 -3.82 -15.75
N ALA A 128 20.90 -2.71 -16.20
CA ALA A 128 21.67 -2.70 -17.44
C ALA A 128 22.93 -3.57 -17.34
N GLY A 129 23.65 -3.51 -16.22
CA GLY A 129 24.83 -4.35 -15.98
C GLY A 129 24.49 -5.84 -15.95
N GLU A 130 23.39 -6.22 -15.30
CA GLU A 130 22.90 -7.61 -15.30
C GLU A 130 22.57 -8.11 -16.73
N ALA A 131 21.96 -7.26 -17.56
CA ALA A 131 21.66 -7.58 -18.94
C ALA A 131 22.92 -7.73 -19.81
N GLU A 132 23.92 -6.85 -19.62
CA GLU A 132 25.22 -6.95 -20.31
C GLU A 132 25.94 -8.25 -19.94
N GLU A 133 26.00 -8.60 -18.64
CA GLU A 133 26.61 -9.86 -18.19
C GLU A 133 25.88 -11.09 -18.75
N ALA A 134 24.53 -11.06 -18.81
CA ALA A 134 23.74 -12.16 -19.35
C ALA A 134 24.00 -12.35 -20.86
N ALA A 135 24.17 -11.25 -21.61
CA ALA A 135 24.52 -11.28 -23.02
C ALA A 135 25.92 -11.85 -23.24
N GLU A 136 26.92 -11.43 -22.45
CA GLU A 136 28.29 -11.97 -22.50
C GLU A 136 28.35 -13.46 -22.21
N LYS A 137 27.55 -13.95 -21.25
CA LYS A 137 27.47 -15.38 -20.89
C LYS A 137 26.65 -16.20 -21.89
N GLY A 138 26.10 -15.60 -22.94
CA GLY A 138 25.29 -16.27 -23.96
C GLY A 138 23.94 -16.76 -23.45
N ASN A 139 23.47 -16.29 -22.29
CA ASN A 139 22.22 -16.73 -21.67
C ASN A 139 21.04 -15.90 -22.18
N MET A 140 20.59 -16.21 -23.39
CA MET A 140 19.60 -15.42 -24.13
C MET A 140 18.21 -15.35 -23.47
N ARG A 141 17.93 -16.22 -22.49
CA ARG A 141 16.65 -16.27 -21.78
C ARG A 141 16.52 -15.14 -20.74
N ASP A 142 17.63 -14.67 -20.19
CA ASP A 142 17.67 -13.65 -19.13
C ASP A 142 17.79 -12.22 -19.67
N LEU A 143 18.02 -12.06 -20.98
CA LEU A 143 18.12 -10.74 -21.64
C LEU A 143 16.77 -10.00 -21.76
N TYR A 144 15.65 -10.74 -21.71
CA TYR A 144 14.31 -10.22 -22.02
C TYR A 144 13.33 -10.28 -20.83
N ASN A 145 13.76 -10.75 -19.66
CA ASN A 145 12.96 -10.76 -18.43
C ASN A 145 13.25 -9.51 -17.59
#